data_AF-A0A2U1WS86-F1
#
_entry.id   AF-A0A2U1WS86-F1
#
_cell.length_a   1.000
_cell.length_b   1.000
_cell.length_c   1.000
_cell.angle_alpha   90.00
_cell.angle_beta   90.00
_cell.angle_gamma   90.00
#
_symmetry.space_group_name_H-M   'P 1'
#
loop_
_entity.id
_entity.type
_entity.pdbx_description
1 polymer ?
#
loop_
_entity_poly.entity_id
_entity_poly.type
_entity_poly.pdbx_seq_one_letter_code
_entity_poly.pdbx_strand_id
1 'polypeptide(L)'
;MGMGVPSFVQHHGIARALVQTFQEAIGAQIALRGALTQEEFTRAFDLMMDNWPRTLPLFARTCRGCQDGRTDPAESVTLELPPGTEEGRRRDFVTRLMYSSVTQKVPEIADPVTGNVFPRVIVPGLQANLTALFYDKEWEAMNADARSIFQLTRAEREEEVWPRVSRHPTLPVLTHALFVRVMLRFKQFHFQRQSFMRRMTTAVNARTFSFADEHFELIFEALFGHLREEIRTELGRARMDVRYGDETSGHLLRIFDAFDTLRKQRAVPVRTMGGAVKPPATVALARRR
;
A
#
# COMPACT_ATOMS: atom_id res chain seq x y z
N MET A 1 23.73 -13.06 -28.50
CA MET A 1 24.56 -13.73 -27.48
C MET A 1 25.04 -12.68 -26.48
N GLY A 2 24.29 -12.47 -25.39
CA GLY A 2 24.74 -11.68 -24.26
C GLY A 2 24.90 -12.62 -23.08
N MET A 3 26.13 -12.91 -22.68
CA MET A 3 26.41 -13.68 -21.48
C MET A 3 26.00 -12.84 -20.27
N GLY A 4 24.80 -13.08 -19.74
CA GLY A 4 24.35 -12.54 -18.47
C GLY A 4 25.28 -13.02 -17.37
N VAL A 5 25.88 -12.07 -16.65
CA VAL A 5 26.72 -12.35 -15.48
C VAL A 5 25.89 -13.18 -14.48
N PRO A 6 26.41 -14.29 -13.90
CA PRO A 6 25.64 -15.15 -13.00
C PRO A 6 25.04 -14.37 -11.82
N SER A 7 23.79 -14.67 -11.44
CA SER A 7 23.03 -14.00 -10.36
C SER A 7 23.81 -13.86 -9.05
N PHE A 8 24.69 -14.82 -8.79
CA PHE A 8 25.61 -14.82 -7.66
C PHE A 8 26.56 -13.60 -7.64
N VAL A 9 27.14 -13.24 -8.78
CA VAL A 9 28.08 -12.12 -8.91
C VAL A 9 27.38 -10.77 -8.72
N GLN A 10 26.12 -10.66 -9.16
CA GLN A 10 25.29 -9.47 -8.93
C GLN A 10 24.90 -9.30 -7.45
N HIS A 11 24.37 -10.33 -6.81
CA HIS A 11 24.02 -10.27 -5.38
C HIS A 11 25.24 -10.01 -4.50
N HIS A 12 26.38 -10.59 -4.88
CA HIS A 12 27.65 -10.37 -4.21
C HIS A 12 28.17 -8.93 -4.38
N GLY A 13 28.04 -8.35 -5.58
CA GLY A 13 28.38 -6.95 -5.83
C GLY A 13 27.54 -5.99 -4.99
N ILE A 14 26.23 -6.25 -4.88
CA ILE A 14 25.31 -5.46 -4.05
C ILE A 14 25.65 -5.59 -2.56
N ALA A 15 25.95 -6.79 -2.08
CA ALA A 15 26.33 -7.01 -0.68
C ALA A 15 27.63 -6.28 -0.32
N ARG A 16 28.63 -6.30 -1.21
CA ARG A 16 29.88 -5.54 -1.02
C ARG A 16 29.62 -4.04 -0.98
N ALA A 17 28.80 -3.53 -1.90
CA ALA A 17 28.43 -2.12 -1.92
C ALA A 17 27.70 -1.69 -0.64
N LEU A 18 26.74 -2.48 -0.16
CA LEU A 18 26.01 -2.21 1.08
C LEU A 18 26.93 -2.16 2.31
N VAL A 19 27.89 -3.09 2.41
CA VAL A 19 28.84 -3.14 3.52
C VAL A 19 29.79 -1.93 3.50
N GLN A 20 30.22 -1.49 2.32
CA GLN A 20 31.00 -0.26 2.15
C GLN A 20 30.19 1.00 2.50
N THR A 21 28.95 1.11 2.03
CA THR A 21 28.07 2.24 2.39
C THR A 21 27.76 2.27 3.89
N PHE A 22 27.65 1.12 4.53
CA PHE A 22 27.50 1.04 5.99
C PHE A 22 28.73 1.53 6.74
N GLN A 23 29.94 1.24 6.25
CA GLN A 23 31.19 1.76 6.83
C GLN A 23 31.24 3.29 6.76
N GLU A 24 30.88 3.86 5.60
CA GLU A 24 30.86 5.32 5.40
C GLU A 24 29.85 6.00 6.32
N ALA A 25 28.66 5.42 6.49
CA ALA A 25 27.61 5.96 7.34
C ALA A 25 27.91 5.84 8.85
N ILE A 26 28.53 4.73 9.27
CA ILE A 26 28.81 4.46 10.68
C ILE A 26 30.13 5.11 11.14
N GLY A 27 31.13 5.23 10.27
CA GLY A 27 32.42 5.87 10.61
C GLY A 27 32.24 7.28 11.16
N ALA A 28 31.33 8.06 10.57
CA ALA A 28 30.96 9.39 11.07
C ALA A 28 30.39 9.37 12.49
N GLN A 29 29.68 8.31 12.89
CA GLN A 29 29.09 8.18 14.22
C GLN A 29 30.05 7.57 15.26
N ILE A 30 30.99 6.74 14.84
CA ILE A 30 32.00 6.15 15.75
C ILE A 30 33.00 7.23 16.21
N ALA A 31 33.42 8.11 15.31
CA ALA A 31 34.28 9.25 15.64
C ALA A 31 33.66 10.17 16.72
N LEU A 32 32.33 10.26 16.78
CA LEU A 32 31.58 11.06 17.76
C LEU A 32 31.47 10.42 19.14
N ARG A 33 31.60 9.09 19.26
CA ARG A 33 31.35 8.36 20.53
C ARG A 33 32.60 7.83 21.22
N GLY A 34 33.78 7.95 20.60
CA GLY A 34 35.08 7.72 21.24
C GLY A 34 35.39 6.27 21.67
N ALA A 35 34.52 5.30 21.35
CA ALA A 35 34.69 3.90 21.75
C ALA A 35 35.69 3.12 20.87
N LEU A 36 35.99 3.63 19.67
CA LEU A 36 36.93 3.08 18.69
C LEU A 36 37.50 4.25 17.90
N THR A 37 38.78 4.21 17.56
CA THR A 37 39.36 5.22 16.66
C THR A 37 38.96 4.93 15.21
N GLN A 38 38.91 5.98 14.38
CA GLN A 38 38.61 5.85 12.95
C GLN A 38 39.62 4.94 12.24
N GLU A 39 40.90 4.96 12.67
CA GLU A 39 41.95 4.09 12.15
C GLU A 39 41.73 2.62 12.54
N GLU A 40 41.33 2.32 13.78
CA GLU A 40 41.02 0.95 14.21
C GLU A 40 39.79 0.39 13.49
N PHE A 41 38.77 1.21 13.29
CA PHE A 41 37.57 0.82 12.55
C PHE A 41 37.88 0.56 11.08
N THR A 42 38.65 1.45 10.44
CA THR A 42 39.08 1.28 9.04
C THR A 42 39.96 0.04 8.89
N ARG A 43 40.92 -0.18 9.80
CA ARG A 43 41.78 -1.37 9.79
C ARG A 43 40.99 -2.67 9.99
N ALA A 44 39.99 -2.70 10.87
CA ALA A 44 39.13 -3.86 11.07
C ALA A 44 38.27 -4.15 9.84
N PHE A 45 37.78 -3.10 9.18
CA PHE A 45 37.03 -3.22 7.94
C PHE A 45 37.90 -3.72 6.79
N ASP A 46 39.11 -3.19 6.63
CA ASP A 46 40.06 -3.62 5.61
C ASP A 46 40.42 -5.10 5.79
N LEU A 47 40.66 -5.54 7.03
CA LEU A 47 40.88 -6.96 7.36
C LEU A 47 39.67 -7.86 7.02
N MET A 48 38.45 -7.36 7.19
CA MET A 48 37.23 -8.07 6.78
C MET A 48 37.12 -8.13 5.25
N MET A 49 37.46 -7.05 4.56
CA MET A 49 37.42 -6.95 3.09
C MET A 49 38.53 -7.78 2.42
N ASP A 50 39.69 -7.89 3.03
CA ASP A 50 40.79 -8.75 2.58
C ASP A 50 40.44 -10.24 2.73
N ASN A 51 39.66 -10.58 3.76
CA ASN A 51 39.13 -11.94 3.96
C ASN A 51 37.79 -12.18 3.27
N TRP A 52 37.25 -11.18 2.56
CA TRP A 52 35.96 -11.27 1.85
C TRP A 52 35.87 -12.44 0.86
N PRO A 53 36.93 -12.81 0.11
CA PRO A 53 36.89 -13.98 -0.75
C PRO A 53 36.73 -15.30 0.02
N ARG A 54 37.07 -15.34 1.30
CA ARG A 54 36.93 -16.54 2.16
C ARG A 54 35.57 -16.61 2.85
N THR A 55 34.85 -15.50 3.00
CA THR A 55 33.49 -15.44 3.55
C THR A 55 32.41 -15.71 2.49
N LEU A 56 32.78 -15.63 1.20
CA LEU A 56 31.96 -15.95 0.02
C LEU A 56 31.12 -17.25 0.13
N PRO A 57 31.69 -18.42 0.52
CA PRO A 57 30.91 -19.66 0.60
C PRO A 57 29.86 -19.63 1.71
N LEU A 58 30.10 -18.88 2.80
CA LEU A 58 29.15 -18.70 3.89
C LEU A 58 28.03 -17.75 3.50
N PHE A 59 28.36 -16.66 2.79
CA PHE A 59 27.39 -15.73 2.22
C PHE A 59 26.49 -16.42 1.19
N ALA A 60 27.05 -17.22 0.27
CA ALA A 60 26.29 -18.03 -0.68
C ALA A 60 25.30 -18.97 0.00
N ARG A 61 25.71 -19.57 1.13
CA ARG A 61 24.89 -20.45 1.96
C ARG A 61 23.82 -19.74 2.78
N THR A 62 23.78 -18.41 2.85
CA THR A 62 22.80 -17.65 3.65
C THR A 62 22.02 -16.64 2.83
N CYS A 63 22.50 -16.29 1.63
CA CYS A 63 21.80 -15.43 0.69
C CYS A 63 20.59 -16.17 0.10
N ARG A 64 19.37 -15.78 0.50
CA ARG A 64 18.12 -16.39 -0.01
C ARG A 64 18.04 -16.38 -1.53
N GLY A 65 18.41 -15.28 -2.18
CA GLY A 65 18.42 -15.19 -3.64
C GLY A 65 19.41 -16.13 -4.34
N CYS A 66 20.46 -16.59 -3.66
CA CYS A 66 21.39 -17.60 -4.17
C CYS A 66 20.97 -19.03 -3.80
N GLN A 67 20.25 -19.20 -2.68
CA GLN A 67 19.64 -20.47 -2.28
C GLN A 67 18.45 -20.86 -3.16
N ASP A 68 17.68 -19.86 -3.60
CA ASP A 68 16.51 -20.02 -4.49
C ASP A 68 16.94 -20.34 -5.95
N GLY A 69 18.22 -20.12 -6.29
CA GLY A 69 18.82 -20.42 -7.60
C GLY A 69 19.18 -21.90 -7.82
N ARG A 70 18.78 -22.81 -6.92
CA ARG A 70 18.99 -24.26 -7.06
C ARG A 70 17.82 -25.00 -7.74
N THR A 71 16.96 -24.26 -8.42
CA THR A 71 15.85 -24.80 -9.21
C THR A 71 16.29 -24.94 -10.66
N ASP A 72 16.00 -26.08 -11.27
CA ASP A 72 16.48 -26.57 -12.57
C ASP A 72 16.47 -25.55 -13.74
N PRO A 73 17.38 -25.72 -14.73
CA PRO A 73 17.54 -24.82 -15.85
C PRO A 73 16.46 -25.08 -16.92
N ALA A 74 15.21 -24.78 -16.62
CA ALA A 74 14.12 -24.80 -17.59
C ALA A 74 12.95 -23.95 -17.11
N GLU A 75 13.09 -22.62 -17.17
CA GLU A 75 11.99 -21.67 -17.47
C GLU A 75 12.53 -20.24 -17.47
N SER A 76 13.45 -19.98 -18.41
CA SER A 76 13.60 -18.63 -18.95
C SER A 76 12.41 -18.39 -19.88
N VAL A 77 11.27 -17.99 -19.31
CA VAL A 77 10.14 -17.53 -20.09
C VAL A 77 10.16 -16.01 -20.07
N THR A 78 10.99 -15.46 -20.94
CA THR A 78 10.72 -14.17 -21.59
C THR A 78 9.43 -14.32 -22.39
N LEU A 79 8.29 -13.97 -21.77
CA LEU A 79 7.04 -13.74 -22.47
C LEU A 79 6.82 -12.22 -22.57
N GLU A 80 7.35 -11.63 -23.63
CA GLU A 80 6.71 -10.46 -24.23
C GLU A 80 5.42 -10.94 -24.89
N LEU A 81 4.26 -10.77 -24.24
CA LEU A 81 2.94 -11.06 -24.80
C LEU A 81 1.86 -10.09 -24.24
N PRO A 82 0.71 -9.94 -24.92
CA PRO A 82 0.01 -8.67 -25.16
C PRO A 82 -0.71 -8.08 -23.93
N PRO A 83 -1.03 -6.78 -23.96
CA PRO A 83 -1.63 -6.09 -22.82
C PRO A 83 -3.11 -6.45 -22.68
N GLY A 84 -3.52 -7.01 -21.53
CA GLY A 84 -4.93 -6.93 -21.12
C GLY A 84 -5.64 -8.15 -20.52
N THR A 85 -4.98 -9.08 -19.81
CA THR A 85 -5.72 -10.16 -19.11
C THR A 85 -5.09 -10.53 -17.76
N GLU A 86 -5.93 -10.52 -16.71
CA GLU A 86 -5.83 -11.12 -15.36
C GLU A 86 -4.50 -11.09 -14.54
N GLU A 87 -3.32 -11.25 -15.14
CA GLU A 87 -2.02 -11.27 -14.45
C GLU A 87 -1.64 -9.91 -13.84
N GLY A 88 -1.96 -8.81 -14.53
CA GLY A 88 -1.68 -7.45 -14.05
C GLY A 88 -2.38 -7.15 -12.72
N ARG A 89 -3.58 -7.71 -12.50
CA ARG A 89 -4.30 -7.60 -11.22
C ARG A 89 -3.61 -8.36 -10.09
N ARG A 90 -2.94 -9.49 -10.38
CA ARG A 90 -2.19 -10.25 -9.37
C ARG A 90 -0.89 -9.54 -8.94
N ARG A 91 -0.37 -8.65 -9.79
CA ARG A 91 0.86 -7.88 -9.56
C ARG A 91 0.63 -6.51 -8.90
N ASP A 92 -0.61 -6.04 -8.80
CA ASP A 92 -0.98 -4.78 -8.15
C ASP A 92 -1.26 -5.01 -6.65
N PHE A 93 -0.18 -5.17 -5.88
CA PHE A 93 -0.23 -5.51 -4.47
C PHE A 93 -0.81 -4.38 -3.62
N VAL A 94 -0.61 -3.11 -3.99
CA VAL A 94 -1.20 -1.97 -3.26
C VAL A 94 -2.71 -2.01 -3.37
N THR A 95 -3.25 -2.17 -4.58
CA THR A 95 -4.70 -2.21 -4.78
C THR A 95 -5.29 -3.42 -4.08
N ARG A 96 -4.64 -4.59 -4.14
CA ARG A 96 -5.09 -5.79 -3.43
C ARG A 96 -5.14 -5.58 -1.91
N LEU A 97 -4.08 -5.00 -1.35
CA LEU A 97 -4.01 -4.72 0.08
C LEU A 97 -5.10 -3.73 0.51
N MET A 98 -5.29 -2.64 -0.23
CA MET A 98 -6.33 -1.67 0.07
C MET A 98 -7.74 -2.26 -0.12
N TYR A 99 -7.95 -3.03 -1.19
CA TYR A 99 -9.21 -3.69 -1.46
C TYR A 99 -9.57 -4.72 -0.38
N SER A 100 -8.58 -5.41 0.20
CA SER A 100 -8.83 -6.31 1.34
C SER A 100 -9.46 -5.62 2.55
N SER A 101 -9.21 -4.31 2.75
CA SER A 101 -9.89 -3.52 3.78
C SER A 101 -11.36 -3.25 3.42
N VAL A 102 -11.64 -3.09 2.12
CA VAL A 102 -12.99 -2.90 1.60
C VAL A 102 -13.82 -4.17 1.78
N THR A 103 -13.29 -5.33 1.37
CA THR A 103 -14.00 -6.61 1.51
C THR A 103 -14.29 -6.98 2.96
N GLN A 104 -13.45 -6.57 3.90
CA GLN A 104 -13.67 -6.83 5.32
C GLN A 104 -14.79 -5.98 5.94
N LYS A 105 -14.98 -4.74 5.46
CA LYS A 105 -15.85 -3.75 6.12
C LYS A 105 -17.14 -3.45 5.36
N VAL A 106 -17.17 -3.73 4.07
CA VAL A 106 -18.29 -3.39 3.20
C VAL A 106 -19.09 -4.66 2.89
N PRO A 107 -20.39 -4.69 3.22
CA PRO A 107 -21.23 -5.86 2.94
C PRO A 107 -21.39 -6.06 1.44
N GLU A 108 -21.54 -7.33 1.02
CA GLU A 108 -21.86 -7.62 -0.36
C GLU A 108 -23.30 -7.22 -0.70
N ILE A 109 -23.46 -6.38 -1.72
CA ILE A 109 -24.76 -5.90 -2.19
C ILE A 109 -24.87 -6.22 -3.68
N ALA A 110 -25.82 -7.07 -4.05
CA ALA A 110 -26.13 -7.34 -5.45
C ALA A 110 -27.07 -6.24 -5.98
N ASP A 111 -26.70 -5.65 -7.11
CA ASP A 111 -27.61 -4.80 -7.87
C ASP A 111 -28.74 -5.69 -8.45
N PRO A 112 -30.02 -5.45 -8.08
CA PRO A 112 -31.12 -6.28 -8.53
C PRO A 112 -31.38 -6.19 -10.03
N VAL A 113 -30.91 -5.15 -10.72
CA VAL A 113 -31.10 -4.96 -12.16
C VAL A 113 -30.00 -5.65 -12.96
N THR A 114 -28.74 -5.55 -12.49
CA THR A 114 -27.58 -5.96 -13.28
C THR A 114 -26.94 -7.26 -12.78
N GLY A 115 -27.29 -7.73 -11.58
CA GLY A 115 -26.70 -8.90 -10.93
C GLY A 115 -25.25 -8.68 -10.46
N ASN A 116 -24.67 -7.50 -10.66
CA ASN A 116 -23.32 -7.19 -10.20
C ASN A 116 -23.27 -7.07 -8.67
N VAL A 117 -22.20 -7.62 -8.10
CA VAL A 117 -21.98 -7.61 -6.65
C VAL A 117 -21.00 -6.49 -6.28
N PHE A 118 -21.46 -5.52 -5.49
CA PHE A 118 -20.60 -4.60 -4.75
C PHE A 118 -20.04 -5.31 -3.51
N PRO A 119 -18.75 -5.18 -3.15
CA PRO A 119 -17.73 -4.31 -3.74
C PRO A 119 -16.89 -4.99 -4.85
N ARG A 120 -17.28 -6.13 -5.43
CA ARG A 120 -16.48 -6.78 -6.49
C ARG A 120 -16.44 -5.97 -7.78
N VAL A 121 -17.56 -5.32 -8.11
CA VAL A 121 -17.70 -4.52 -9.33
C VAL A 121 -16.74 -3.32 -9.39
N ILE A 122 -16.30 -2.80 -8.24
CA ILE A 122 -15.49 -1.56 -8.15
C ILE A 122 -13.99 -1.77 -8.30
N VAL A 123 -13.47 -3.01 -8.28
CA VAL A 123 -12.03 -3.29 -8.26
C VAL A 123 -11.25 -2.56 -9.38
N PRO A 124 -11.66 -2.60 -10.66
CA PRO A 124 -10.93 -1.90 -11.71
C PRO A 124 -10.95 -0.38 -11.55
N GLY A 125 -12.08 0.16 -11.08
CA GLY A 125 -12.20 1.58 -10.77
C GLY A 125 -11.31 2.00 -9.62
N LEU A 126 -11.21 1.17 -8.58
CA LEU A 126 -10.33 1.39 -7.44
C LEU A 126 -8.86 1.34 -7.89
N GLN A 127 -8.49 0.35 -8.71
CA GLN A 127 -7.15 0.23 -9.27
C GLN A 127 -6.75 1.50 -10.05
N ALA A 128 -7.58 1.90 -11.03
CA ALA A 128 -7.34 3.08 -11.84
C ALA A 128 -7.25 4.36 -11.00
N ASN A 129 -8.04 4.44 -9.92
CA ASN A 129 -7.97 5.55 -8.99
C ASN A 129 -6.65 5.59 -8.25
N LEU A 130 -6.27 4.49 -7.59
CA LEU A 130 -5.08 4.41 -6.76
C LEU A 130 -3.81 4.62 -7.57
N THR A 131 -3.66 3.96 -8.72
CA THR A 131 -2.47 4.13 -9.57
C THR A 131 -2.30 5.57 -10.00
N ALA A 132 -3.38 6.24 -10.43
CA ALA A 132 -3.31 7.61 -10.91
C ALA A 132 -3.30 8.68 -9.80
N LEU A 133 -3.03 8.30 -8.55
CA LEU A 133 -2.65 9.23 -7.46
C LEU A 133 -1.14 9.42 -7.34
N PHE A 134 -0.35 8.55 -7.99
CA PHE A 134 1.10 8.47 -7.84
C PHE A 134 1.78 8.50 -9.20
N TYR A 135 3.03 8.95 -9.21
CA TYR A 135 3.88 8.75 -10.37
C TYR A 135 4.34 7.28 -10.45
N ASP A 136 4.70 6.80 -11.65
CA ASP A 136 5.02 5.39 -11.90
C ASP A 136 6.03 4.82 -10.90
N LYS A 137 7.15 5.53 -10.65
CA LYS A 137 8.19 5.10 -9.71
C LYS A 137 7.71 5.04 -8.25
N GLU A 138 6.87 5.99 -7.84
CA GLU A 138 6.28 5.99 -6.50
C GLU A 138 5.32 4.81 -6.33
N TRP A 139 4.52 4.54 -7.36
CA TRP A 139 3.58 3.43 -7.40
C TRP A 139 4.30 2.08 -7.39
N GLU A 140 5.39 1.93 -8.14
CA GLU A 140 6.24 0.74 -8.14
C GLU A 140 6.85 0.49 -6.76
N ALA A 141 7.38 1.53 -6.10
CA ALA A 141 7.93 1.42 -4.75
C ALA A 141 6.85 0.99 -3.74
N MET A 142 5.67 1.59 -3.80
CA MET A 142 4.55 1.18 -2.95
C MET A 142 4.10 -0.26 -3.21
N ASN A 143 4.13 -0.70 -4.48
CA ASN A 143 3.84 -2.10 -4.82
C ASN A 143 4.90 -3.07 -4.31
N ALA A 144 6.18 -2.69 -4.29
CA ALA A 144 7.23 -3.50 -3.68
C ALA A 144 7.04 -3.63 -2.15
N ASP A 145 6.68 -2.53 -1.49
CA ASP A 145 6.35 -2.52 -0.05
C ASP A 145 5.14 -3.44 0.23
N ALA A 146 4.06 -3.29 -0.53
CA ALA A 146 2.86 -4.12 -0.40
C ALA A 146 3.14 -5.61 -0.69
N ARG A 147 3.95 -5.91 -1.72
CA ARG A 147 4.38 -7.29 -2.02
C ARG A 147 5.10 -7.92 -0.85
N SER A 148 5.95 -7.17 -0.16
CA SER A 148 6.68 -7.65 1.02
C SER A 148 5.72 -8.03 2.16
N ILE A 149 4.63 -7.28 2.34
CA ILE A 149 3.57 -7.63 3.30
C ILE A 149 2.91 -8.97 2.92
N PHE A 150 2.56 -9.17 1.65
CA PHE A 150 1.98 -10.45 1.19
C PHE A 150 2.95 -11.62 1.37
N GLN A 151 4.24 -11.43 1.10
CA GLN A 151 5.27 -12.46 1.29
C GLN A 151 5.45 -12.84 2.76
N LEU A 152 5.47 -11.86 3.65
CA LEU A 152 5.64 -12.09 5.09
C LEU A 152 4.40 -12.69 5.73
N THR A 153 3.21 -12.28 5.30
CA THR A 153 1.95 -12.87 5.77
C THR A 153 1.71 -14.26 5.19
N ARG A 154 2.26 -14.59 4.01
CA ARG A 154 1.92 -15.81 3.24
C ARG A 154 0.40 -15.96 3.02
N ALA A 155 -0.31 -14.84 2.92
CA ALA A 155 -1.75 -14.84 2.70
C ALA A 155 -2.05 -15.19 1.24
N GLU A 156 -2.76 -16.30 1.02
CA GLU A 156 -3.18 -16.70 -0.33
C GLU A 156 -4.44 -15.95 -0.78
N ARG A 157 -5.28 -15.54 0.18
CA ARG A 157 -6.52 -14.79 -0.02
C ARG A 157 -6.47 -13.44 0.69
N GLU A 158 -7.11 -12.44 0.11
CA GLU A 158 -7.17 -11.07 0.63
C GLU A 158 -7.78 -11.00 2.04
N GLU A 159 -8.78 -11.85 2.33
CA GLU A 159 -9.46 -11.93 3.62
C GLU A 159 -8.53 -12.34 4.78
N GLU A 160 -7.45 -13.05 4.48
CA GLU A 160 -6.49 -13.54 5.47
C GLU A 160 -5.40 -12.52 5.82
N VAL A 161 -5.27 -11.45 5.03
CA VAL A 161 -4.19 -10.47 5.18
C VAL A 161 -4.28 -9.78 6.53
N TRP A 162 -5.44 -9.24 6.90
CA TRP A 162 -5.60 -8.44 8.12
C TRP A 162 -5.41 -9.23 9.43
N PRO A 163 -5.99 -10.44 9.60
CA PRO A 163 -5.71 -11.27 10.76
C PRO A 163 -4.23 -11.62 10.93
N ARG A 164 -3.48 -11.75 9.83
CA ARG A 164 -2.04 -12.06 9.87
C ARG A 164 -1.20 -10.80 10.13
N VAL A 165 -1.57 -9.66 9.54
CA VAL A 165 -0.95 -8.36 9.80
C VAL A 165 -1.06 -8.00 11.28
N SER A 166 -2.23 -8.11 11.88
CA SER A 166 -2.46 -7.72 13.28
C SER A 166 -1.67 -8.54 14.31
N ARG A 167 -1.31 -9.78 13.97
CA ARG A 167 -0.51 -10.67 14.83
C ARG A 167 1.00 -10.46 14.68
N HIS A 168 1.44 -9.74 13.64
CA HIS A 168 2.85 -9.50 13.39
C HIS A 168 3.31 -8.20 14.07
N PRO A 169 4.49 -8.16 14.71
CA PRO A 169 4.93 -6.98 15.46
C PRO A 169 5.14 -5.73 14.59
N THR A 170 5.60 -5.90 13.35
CA THR A 170 5.99 -4.77 12.47
C THR A 170 5.09 -4.54 11.26
N LEU A 171 4.28 -5.52 10.83
CA LEU A 171 3.46 -5.37 9.62
C LEU A 171 2.36 -4.32 9.76
N PRO A 172 1.71 -4.12 10.92
CA PRO A 172 0.72 -3.06 11.07
C PRO A 172 1.28 -1.69 10.71
N VAL A 173 2.53 -1.41 11.08
CA VAL A 173 3.21 -0.15 10.79
C VAL A 173 3.44 0.02 9.28
N LEU A 174 3.93 -1.04 8.61
CA LEU A 174 4.18 -1.02 7.16
C LEU A 174 2.89 -0.88 6.37
N THR A 175 1.84 -1.61 6.77
CA THR A 175 0.51 -1.50 6.17
C THR A 175 -0.04 -0.08 6.36
N HIS A 176 0.02 0.47 7.57
CA HIS A 176 -0.48 1.83 7.84
C HIS A 176 0.26 2.89 7.03
N ALA A 177 1.57 2.73 6.80
CA ALA A 177 2.34 3.67 5.97
C ALA A 177 1.76 3.80 4.55
N LEU A 178 1.31 2.69 3.95
CA LEU A 178 0.66 2.70 2.64
C LEU A 178 -0.67 3.44 2.68
N PHE A 179 -1.52 3.17 3.67
CA PHE A 179 -2.81 3.86 3.81
C PHE A 179 -2.65 5.36 4.09
N VAL A 180 -1.70 5.75 4.93
CA VAL A 180 -1.37 7.16 5.19
C VAL A 180 -0.91 7.85 3.91
N ARG A 181 0.01 7.25 3.14
CA ARG A 181 0.48 7.80 1.86
C ARG A 181 -0.68 8.06 0.89
N VAL A 182 -1.61 7.10 0.75
CA VAL A 182 -2.78 7.27 -0.12
C VAL A 182 -3.72 8.34 0.44
N MET A 183 -3.99 8.33 1.75
CA MET A 183 -4.87 9.31 2.37
C MET A 183 -4.34 10.74 2.20
N LEU A 184 -3.02 10.95 2.29
CA LEU A 184 -2.40 12.25 2.07
C LEU A 184 -2.56 12.80 0.64
N ARG A 185 -2.87 11.95 -0.35
CA ARG A 185 -3.23 12.44 -1.70
C ARG A 185 -4.62 13.11 -1.73
N PHE A 186 -5.42 12.97 -0.67
CA PHE A 186 -6.70 13.66 -0.49
C PHE A 186 -6.58 15.00 0.26
N LYS A 187 -5.38 15.60 0.40
CA LYS A 187 -5.22 16.95 1.00
C LYS A 187 -6.18 17.99 0.40
N GLN A 188 -6.40 17.94 -0.92
CA GLN A 188 -7.46 18.69 -1.60
C GLN A 188 -8.72 17.83 -1.75
N PHE A 189 -9.41 17.59 -0.62
CA PHE A 189 -10.45 16.55 -0.52
C PHE A 189 -11.54 16.66 -1.60
N HIS A 190 -12.11 17.84 -1.82
CA HIS A 190 -13.20 18.02 -2.79
C HIS A 190 -12.78 17.70 -4.23
N PHE A 191 -11.61 18.20 -4.65
CA PHE A 191 -11.04 17.93 -5.96
C PHE A 191 -10.74 16.44 -6.15
N GLN A 192 -10.11 15.83 -5.14
CA GLN A 192 -9.73 14.42 -5.21
C GLN A 192 -10.94 13.50 -5.18
N ARG A 193 -11.98 13.81 -4.39
CA ARG A 193 -13.28 13.12 -4.43
C ARG A 193 -13.91 13.23 -5.82
N GLN A 194 -14.00 14.43 -6.39
CA GLN A 194 -14.62 14.61 -7.70
C GLN A 194 -13.89 13.80 -8.79
N SER A 195 -12.56 13.82 -8.77
CA SER A 195 -11.73 12.98 -9.64
C SER A 195 -11.97 11.49 -9.41
N PHE A 196 -12.09 11.08 -8.15
CA PHE A 196 -12.38 9.70 -7.77
C PHE A 196 -13.73 9.24 -8.31
N MET A 197 -14.77 10.01 -8.05
CA MET A 197 -16.13 9.78 -8.55
C MET A 197 -16.12 9.64 -10.07
N ARG A 198 -15.49 10.57 -10.80
CA ARG A 198 -15.43 10.52 -12.27
C ARG A 198 -14.79 9.24 -12.79
N ARG A 199 -13.63 8.86 -12.24
CA ARG A 199 -12.91 7.63 -12.64
C ARG A 199 -13.71 6.38 -12.29
N MET A 200 -14.31 6.34 -11.10
CA MET A 200 -15.17 5.24 -10.66
C MET A 200 -16.37 5.07 -11.59
N THR A 201 -17.13 6.14 -11.84
CA THR A 201 -18.29 6.12 -12.74
C THR A 201 -17.87 5.68 -14.14
N THR A 202 -16.74 6.16 -14.66
CA THR A 202 -16.26 5.72 -15.98
C THR A 202 -15.94 4.22 -16.02
N ALA A 203 -15.23 3.71 -15.01
CA ALA A 203 -14.83 2.30 -14.94
C ALA A 203 -16.00 1.35 -14.67
N VAL A 204 -17.00 1.80 -13.92
CA VAL A 204 -18.09 0.96 -13.42
C VAL A 204 -19.37 1.09 -14.26
N ASN A 205 -19.60 2.22 -14.95
CA ASN A 205 -20.67 2.34 -15.94
C ASN A 205 -20.52 1.36 -17.10
N ALA A 206 -19.27 1.00 -17.46
CA ALA A 206 -19.01 -0.07 -18.42
C ALA A 206 -19.61 -1.43 -17.99
N ARG A 207 -19.97 -1.55 -16.71
CA ARG A 207 -20.58 -2.73 -16.09
C ARG A 207 -22.02 -2.46 -15.62
N THR A 208 -22.62 -1.37 -16.08
CA THR A 208 -24.02 -1.03 -15.81
C THR A 208 -24.33 -0.72 -14.33
N PHE A 209 -23.32 -0.59 -13.46
CA PHE A 209 -23.53 -0.24 -12.05
C PHE A 209 -23.42 1.28 -11.84
N SER A 210 -24.42 1.86 -11.18
CA SER A 210 -24.45 3.30 -10.88
C SER A 210 -23.65 3.63 -9.62
N PHE A 211 -22.44 4.16 -9.80
CA PHE A 211 -21.62 4.64 -8.68
C PHE A 211 -22.12 5.99 -8.16
N ALA A 212 -22.21 6.13 -6.83
CA ALA A 212 -22.86 7.25 -6.15
C ALA A 212 -22.07 7.64 -4.90
N ASP A 213 -22.39 8.80 -4.32
CA ASP A 213 -21.66 9.34 -3.18
C ASP A 213 -21.71 8.42 -1.94
N GLU A 214 -22.78 7.66 -1.74
CA GLU A 214 -22.89 6.63 -0.68
C GLU A 214 -21.83 5.55 -0.85
N HIS A 215 -21.57 5.12 -2.09
CA HIS A 215 -20.53 4.14 -2.40
C HIS A 215 -19.15 4.72 -2.13
N PHE A 216 -18.93 5.99 -2.44
CA PHE A 216 -17.70 6.69 -2.07
C PHE A 216 -17.52 6.74 -0.56
N GLU A 217 -18.55 7.11 0.20
CA GLU A 217 -18.50 7.15 1.66
C GLU A 217 -18.16 5.79 2.27
N LEU A 218 -18.80 4.71 1.80
CA LEU A 218 -18.51 3.35 2.24
C LEU A 218 -17.07 2.93 1.95
N ILE A 219 -16.57 3.23 0.75
CA ILE A 219 -15.19 2.89 0.37
C ILE A 219 -14.20 3.74 1.16
N PHE A 220 -14.44 5.05 1.29
CA PHE A 220 -13.55 5.95 2.01
C PHE A 220 -13.43 5.56 3.48
N GLU A 221 -14.55 5.29 4.14
CA GLU A 221 -14.58 4.79 5.52
C GLU A 221 -13.92 3.42 5.64
N ALA A 222 -14.17 2.51 4.70
CA ALA A 222 -13.55 1.18 4.72
C ALA A 222 -12.02 1.26 4.58
N LEU A 223 -11.52 2.10 3.69
CA LEU A 223 -10.10 2.31 3.47
C LEU A 223 -9.45 3.04 4.65
N PHE A 224 -10.00 4.16 5.10
CA PHE A 224 -9.28 5.08 5.98
C PHE A 224 -9.81 5.17 7.41
N GLY A 225 -11.00 4.65 7.72
CA GLY A 225 -11.62 4.78 9.05
C GLY A 225 -10.76 4.24 10.20
N HIS A 226 -9.87 3.28 9.94
CA HIS A 226 -8.93 2.80 10.95
C HIS A 226 -7.89 3.86 11.37
N LEU A 227 -7.46 4.72 10.43
CA LEU A 227 -6.53 5.83 10.72
C LEU A 227 -7.17 6.89 11.61
N ARG A 228 -8.50 7.06 11.52
CA ARG A 228 -9.27 7.97 12.38
C ARG A 228 -9.16 7.57 13.84
N GLU A 229 -9.28 6.28 14.13
CA GLU A 229 -9.14 5.75 15.49
C GLU A 229 -7.73 5.98 16.05
N GLU A 230 -6.70 5.87 15.19
CA GLU A 230 -5.31 6.08 15.61
C GLU A 230 -5.02 7.53 16.00
N ILE A 231 -5.58 8.52 15.29
CA ILE A 231 -5.32 9.94 15.54
C ILE A 231 -6.34 10.60 16.48
N ARG A 232 -7.26 9.80 17.05
CA ARG A 232 -8.30 10.29 17.95
C ARG A 232 -7.72 10.91 19.22
N THR A 233 -6.64 10.32 19.75
CA THR A 233 -5.98 10.77 20.98
C THR A 233 -4.75 11.62 20.68
N GLU A 234 -4.36 12.50 21.60
CA GLU A 234 -3.15 13.33 21.47
C GLU A 234 -1.88 12.48 21.31
N LEU A 235 -1.75 11.41 22.10
CA LEU A 235 -0.64 10.46 21.98
C LEU A 235 -0.61 9.79 20.61
N GLY A 236 -1.78 9.44 20.08
CA GLY A 236 -1.91 8.88 18.73
C GLY A 236 -1.47 9.86 17.65
N ARG A 237 -1.87 11.13 17.75
CA ARG A 237 -1.42 12.22 16.87
C ARG A 237 0.10 12.41 16.93
N ALA A 238 0.65 12.52 18.13
CA ALA A 238 2.09 12.66 18.33
C ALA A 238 2.87 11.47 17.72
N ARG A 239 2.39 10.23 17.89
CA ARG A 239 3.01 9.04 17.27
C ARG A 239 2.96 9.09 15.75
N MET A 240 1.85 9.55 15.18
CA MET A 240 1.68 9.72 13.74
C MET A 240 2.69 10.73 13.20
N ASP A 241 2.82 11.88 13.86
CA ASP A 241 3.74 12.96 13.44
C ASP A 241 5.21 12.57 13.64
N VAL A 242 5.55 11.88 14.73
CA VAL A 242 6.91 11.36 14.93
C VAL A 242 7.30 10.34 13.84
N ARG A 243 6.34 9.53 13.40
CA ARG A 243 6.61 8.46 12.42
C ARG A 243 6.69 8.98 10.99
N TYR A 244 5.82 9.90 10.61
CA TYR A 244 5.65 10.31 9.22
C TYR A 244 6.05 11.77 8.94
N GLY A 245 6.29 12.57 9.98
CA GLY A 245 6.69 13.97 9.87
C GLY A 245 5.56 14.91 9.44
N ASP A 246 5.94 16.14 9.12
CA ASP A 246 5.16 17.12 8.36
C ASP A 246 3.70 17.36 8.80
N GLU A 247 3.45 17.40 10.12
CA GLU A 247 2.10 17.61 10.65
C GLU A 247 1.07 16.61 10.04
N THR A 248 1.52 15.38 9.78
CA THR A 248 0.72 14.32 9.14
C THR A 248 -0.63 14.16 9.83
N SER A 249 -0.66 14.09 11.16
CA SER A 249 -1.88 13.96 11.94
C SER A 249 -2.87 15.11 11.68
N GLY A 250 -2.38 16.35 11.60
CA GLY A 250 -3.17 17.54 11.29
C GLY A 250 -3.70 17.54 9.84
N HIS A 251 -2.93 17.00 8.89
CA HIS A 251 -3.42 16.77 7.53
C HIS A 251 -4.53 15.72 7.49
N LEU A 252 -4.37 14.58 8.18
CA LEU A 252 -5.38 13.53 8.21
C LEU A 252 -6.68 14.02 8.88
N LEU A 253 -6.59 14.78 9.96
CA LEU A 253 -7.75 15.39 10.62
C LEU A 253 -8.54 16.29 9.66
N ARG A 254 -7.85 17.21 8.94
CA ARG A 254 -8.51 18.09 7.97
C ARG A 254 -9.25 17.33 6.86
N ILE A 255 -8.67 16.22 6.41
CA ILE A 255 -9.31 15.35 5.40
C ILE A 255 -10.57 14.69 5.99
N PHE A 256 -10.48 14.19 7.22
CA PHE A 256 -11.64 13.61 7.92
C PHE A 256 -12.73 14.64 8.22
N ASP A 257 -12.37 15.88 8.58
CA ASP A 257 -13.33 16.96 8.81
C ASP A 257 -14.07 17.32 7.51
N ALA A 258 -13.35 17.38 6.38
CA ALA A 258 -13.94 17.59 5.06
C ALA A 258 -14.89 16.44 4.67
N PHE A 259 -14.50 15.20 4.97
CA PHE A 259 -15.34 14.02 4.77
C PHE A 259 -16.61 14.05 5.66
N ASP A 260 -16.50 14.40 6.93
CA ASP A 260 -17.67 14.49 7.82
C ASP A 260 -18.59 15.64 7.44
N THR A 261 -18.02 16.76 6.97
CA THR A 261 -18.79 17.89 6.43
C THR A 261 -19.60 17.47 5.21
N LEU A 262 -19.01 16.70 4.29
CA LEU A 262 -19.73 16.11 3.16
C LEU A 262 -20.90 15.24 3.64
N ARG A 263 -20.65 14.32 4.58
CA ARG A 263 -21.70 13.42 5.12
C ARG A 263 -22.84 14.21 5.75
N LYS A 264 -22.53 15.25 6.53
CA LYS A 264 -23.52 16.14 7.15
C LYS A 264 -24.34 16.88 6.10
N GLN A 265 -23.70 17.46 5.07
CA GLN A 265 -24.40 18.18 3.99
C GLN A 265 -25.38 17.28 3.25
N ARG A 266 -25.06 15.99 3.06
CA ARG A 266 -25.96 15.02 2.42
C ARG A 266 -27.08 14.51 3.33
N ALA A 267 -26.84 14.44 4.63
CA ALA A 267 -27.85 14.04 5.60
C ALA A 267 -28.95 15.11 5.77
N VAL A 268 -28.68 16.36 5.40
CA VAL A 268 -29.70 17.43 5.40
C VAL A 268 -30.68 17.19 4.23
N PRO A 269 -31.97 16.98 4.49
CA PRO A 269 -32.96 16.82 3.43
C PRO A 269 -33.07 18.10 2.60
N VAL A 270 -32.94 17.95 1.28
CA VAL A 270 -33.07 19.07 0.34
C VAL A 270 -34.53 19.54 0.34
N ARG A 271 -34.78 20.73 0.89
CA ARG A 271 -36.06 21.43 0.68
C ARG A 271 -36.08 21.93 -0.76
N THR A 272 -36.87 21.29 -1.61
CA THR A 272 -37.18 21.83 -2.93
C THR A 272 -38.13 23.02 -2.79
N MET A 273 -38.09 24.00 -3.71
CA MET A 273 -38.94 25.21 -3.73
C MET A 273 -40.46 24.95 -3.87
N GLY A 274 -40.94 23.74 -3.55
CA GLY A 274 -42.35 23.36 -3.53
C GLY A 274 -42.80 22.66 -2.24
N GLY A 275 -42.00 22.68 -1.17
CA GLY A 275 -42.38 22.10 0.13
C GLY A 275 -42.31 20.57 0.22
N ALA A 276 -41.94 19.87 -0.85
CA ALA A 276 -41.70 18.43 -0.83
C ALA A 276 -40.33 18.12 -0.23
N VAL A 277 -40.33 17.55 0.98
CA VAL A 277 -39.13 17.00 1.63
C VAL A 277 -38.78 15.68 0.92
N LYS A 278 -37.72 15.68 0.11
CA LYS A 278 -37.17 14.44 -0.42
C LYS A 278 -36.39 13.75 0.71
N PRO A 279 -36.70 12.49 1.07
CA PRO A 279 -35.92 11.79 2.08
C PRO A 279 -34.45 11.70 1.64
N PRO A 280 -33.50 11.64 2.58
CA PRO A 280 -32.11 11.36 2.25
C PRO A 280 -32.06 10.06 1.43
N ALA A 281 -31.15 10.00 0.46
CA ALA A 281 -30.96 8.80 -0.34
C ALA A 281 -30.43 7.68 0.57
N THR A 282 -31.34 6.94 1.19
CA THR A 282 -31.04 5.72 1.91
C THR A 282 -30.96 4.59 0.90
N VAL A 283 -29.79 3.96 0.79
CA VAL A 283 -29.71 2.60 0.29
C VAL A 283 -30.65 1.77 1.17
N ALA A 284 -31.68 1.18 0.57
CA ALA A 284 -32.57 0.28 1.27
C ALA A 284 -31.76 -0.95 1.71
N LEU A 285 -31.25 -0.91 2.95
CA LEU A 285 -30.73 -2.07 3.65
C LEU A 285 -31.88 -3.04 3.84
N ALA A 286 -32.01 -4.00 2.92
CA ALA A 286 -32.89 -5.14 3.09
C ALA A 286 -32.38 -5.95 4.29
N ARG A 287 -32.89 -5.65 5.49
CA ARG A 287 -32.80 -6.53 6.66
C ARG A 287 -33.47 -7.85 6.30
N ARG A 288 -32.69 -8.93 6.16
CA ARG A 288 -33.26 -10.27 6.24
C ARG A 288 -33.21 -10.77 7.68
N ARG A 289 -34.40 -11.21 8.11
CA ARG A 289 -34.66 -12.04 9.29
C ARG A 289 -34.05 -13.43 9.10
#